data_AF-A0A433VNL5-F1
#
_entry.id   AF-A0A433VNL5-F1
#
_cell.length_a   1.000
_cell.length_b   1.000
_cell.length_c   1.000
_cell.angle_alpha   90.00
_cell.angle_beta   90.00
_cell.angle_gamma   90.00
#
_symmetry.space_group_name_H-M   'P 1'
#
loop_
_entity.id
_entity.type
_entity.pdbx_description
1 polymer ?
#
loop_
_entity_poly.entity_id
_entity_poly.type
_entity_poly.pdbx_seq_one_letter_code
_entity_poly.pdbx_strand_id
1 'polypeptide(L)' 'MNSKKRVFLTIYYALLTTHEQRRVNVDFPIWVIEALDKEAARIGVTRQSIIKVWIAERLEQHKPAA' A
#
# COMPACT_ATOMS: atom_id res chain seq x y z
N MET A 1 -3.34 -0.75 -16.75
CA MET A 1 -3.17 0.19 -15.64
C MET A 1 -2.71 1.51 -16.23
N ASN A 2 -3.50 2.59 -16.08
CA ASN A 2 -3.18 3.87 -16.72
C ASN A 2 -1.85 4.41 -16.19
N SER A 3 -1.03 5.00 -17.07
CA SER A 3 0.31 5.52 -16.76
C SER A 3 0.35 6.38 -15.47
N LYS A 4 -0.73 7.12 -15.19
CA LYS A 4 -0.90 7.91 -13.95
C LYS A 4 -0.88 7.07 -12.66
N LYS A 5 -1.51 5.88 -12.63
CA LYS A 5 -1.51 5.01 -11.45
C LYS A 5 -0.13 4.46 -11.13
N ARG A 6 0.69 4.23 -12.16
CA ARG A 6 2.06 3.69 -11.98
C ARG A 6 2.99 4.73 -11.36
N VAL A 7 2.93 5.97 -11.84
CA VAL A 7 3.73 7.09 -11.29
C VAL A 7 3.30 7.44 -9.86
N PHE A 8 1.98 7.46 -9.59
CA PHE A 8 1.45 7.70 -8.25
C PHE A 8 1.99 6.66 -7.24
N LEU A 9 1.94 5.37 -7.57
CA LEU A 9 2.46 4.31 -6.71
C LEU A 9 3.95 4.50 -6.41
N THR A 10 4.79 4.74 -7.43
CA THR A 10 6.24 4.91 -7.26
C THR A 10 6.59 6.07 -6.32
N ILE A 11 5.92 7.22 -6.48
CA ILE A 11 6.13 8.38 -5.61
C ILE A 11 5.64 8.09 -4.19
N TYR A 12 4.47 7.46 -4.06
CA TYR A 12 3.91 7.09 -2.76
C TYR A 12 4.85 6.15 -1.98
N TYR A 13 5.44 5.17 -2.67
CA TYR A 13 6.41 4.25 -2.06
C TYR A 13 7.66 4.96 -1.54
N ALA A 14 8.17 5.96 -2.26
CA ALA A 14 9.32 6.73 -1.82
C ALA A 14 8.97 7.60 -0.59
N LEU A 15 7.82 8.29 -0.62
CA LEU A 15 7.36 9.15 0.48
C LEU A 15 7.09 8.36 1.76
N LEU A 16 6.59 7.13 1.67
CA LEU A 16 6.37 6.29 2.84
C LEU A 16 7.66 5.88 3.56
N THR A 17 8.84 6.00 2.92
CA THR A 17 10.13 5.63 3.53
C THR A 17 10.82 6.78 4.27
N THR A 18 10.39 8.03 4.06
CA THR A 18 11.07 9.21 4.61
C THR A 18 10.53 9.67 5.97
N HIS A 19 9.44 9.07 6.46
CA HIS A 19 8.86 9.36 7.78
C HIS A 19 9.34 8.35 8.84
N GLU A 20 9.30 8.74 10.12
CA GLU A 20 9.58 7.84 11.24
C GLU A 20 8.73 6.56 11.15
N GLN A 21 9.39 5.40 11.15
CA GLN A 21 8.73 4.10 10.99
C GLN A 21 8.63 3.38 12.33
N ARG A 22 7.44 2.86 12.66
CA ARG A 22 7.24 1.93 13.77
C ARG A 22 6.82 0.57 13.24
N ARG A 23 7.50 -0.50 13.68
CA ARG A 23 7.12 -1.87 13.32
C ARG A 23 5.82 -2.26 14.04
N VAL A 24 4.90 -2.85 13.29
CA VAL A 24 3.65 -3.43 13.80
C VAL A 24 3.54 -4.86 13.26
N ASN A 25 3.16 -5.80 14.12
CA ASN A 25 2.91 -7.19 13.75
C ASN A 25 1.40 -7.42 13.60
N VAL A 26 0.99 -8.05 12.50
CA VAL A 26 -0.42 -8.34 12.20
C VAL A 26 -0.52 -9.69 11.50
N ASP A 27 -1.45 -10.51 11.94
CA ASP A 27 -1.80 -11.76 11.28
C ASP A 27 -2.97 -11.54 10.32
N PHE A 28 -2.93 -12.20 9.17
CA PHE A 28 -3.97 -12.15 8.16
C PHE A 28 -4.48 -13.56 7.83
N PRO A 29 -5.79 -13.72 7.55
CA PRO A 29 -6.30 -14.95 6.96
C PRO A 29 -5.57 -15.31 5.66
N ILE A 30 -5.42 -16.61 5.36
CA ILE A 30 -4.71 -17.11 4.18
C ILE A 30 -5.23 -16.46 2.89
N TRP A 31 -6.55 -16.40 2.71
CA TRP A 31 -7.17 -15.80 1.52
C TRP A 31 -6.80 -14.32 1.32
N VAL A 32 -6.54 -13.58 2.41
CA VAL A 32 -6.10 -12.18 2.33
C VAL A 32 -4.67 -12.12 1.80
N ILE A 33 -3.79 -12.99 2.30
CA ILE A 33 -2.39 -13.06 1.86
C ILE A 33 -2.32 -13.39 0.36
N GLU A 34 -3.09 -14.39 -0.09
CA GLU A 34 -3.16 -14.78 -1.50
C GLU A 34 -3.66 -13.64 -2.40
N ALA A 35 -4.68 -12.90 -1.95
CA ALA A 35 -5.19 -11.74 -2.68
C ALA A 35 -4.14 -10.61 -2.75
N LEU A 36 -3.43 -10.34 -1.65
CA LEU A 36 -2.35 -9.35 -1.61
C LEU A 36 -1.19 -9.75 -2.53
N ASP A 37 -0.82 -11.03 -2.56
CA ASP A 37 0.25 -11.54 -3.43
C ASP A 37 -0.08 -11.40 -4.91
N LYS A 38 -1.30 -11.79 -5.29
CA LYS A 38 -1.76 -11.67 -6.67
C LYS A 38 -1.67 -10.22 -7.15
N GLU A 39 -2.09 -9.27 -6.32
CA GLU A 39 -2.10 -7.86 -6.68
C GLU A 39 -0.69 -7.24 -6.66
N ALA A 40 0.13 -7.60 -5.67
CA ALA A 40 1.52 -7.18 -5.61
C ALA A 40 2.29 -7.65 -6.85
N ALA A 41 2.10 -8.90 -7.28
CA ALA A 41 2.66 -9.46 -8.51
C ALA A 41 2.16 -8.73 -9.77
N ARG A 42 0.84 -8.45 -9.85
CA ARG A 42 0.24 -7.73 -10.98
C ARG A 42 0.87 -6.35 -11.22
N ILE A 43 1.32 -5.70 -10.15
CA ILE A 43 1.86 -4.34 -10.18
C ILE A 43 3.40 -4.34 -10.20
N GLY A 44 4.03 -5.43 -9.76
CA GLY A 44 5.50 -5.57 -9.66
C GLY A 44 6.07 -4.95 -8.39
N VAL A 45 5.39 -5.13 -7.25
CA VAL A 45 5.79 -4.59 -5.95
C VAL A 45 5.75 -5.67 -4.87
N THR A 46 6.25 -5.38 -3.67
CA THR A 46 6.16 -6.31 -2.54
C THR A 46 4.79 -6.27 -1.88
N ARG A 47 4.42 -7.35 -1.17
CA ARG A 47 3.21 -7.39 -0.33
C ARG A 47 3.17 -6.27 0.70
N GLN A 48 4.30 -5.97 1.33
CA GLN A 48 4.44 -4.88 2.30
C GLN A 48 4.15 -3.52 1.66
N SER A 49 4.64 -3.29 0.45
CA SER A 49 4.36 -2.08 -0.31
C SER A 49 2.85 -1.90 -0.53
N ILE A 50 2.15 -2.91 -1.04
CA ILE A 50 0.72 -2.76 -1.33
C ILE A 50 -0.13 -2.56 -0.06
N ILE A 51 0.22 -3.23 1.04
CA ILE A 51 -0.41 -3.03 2.35
C ILE A 51 -0.31 -1.56 2.76
N LYS A 52 0.88 -0.95 2.67
CA LYS A 52 1.07 0.46 3.06
C LYS A 52 0.22 1.41 2.22
N VAL A 53 0.19 1.21 0.89
CA VAL A 53 -0.60 2.06 -0.01
C VAL A 53 -2.09 1.98 0.31
N TRP A 54 -2.64 0.76 0.42
CA TRP A 54 -4.07 0.59 0.67
C TRP A 54 -4.51 1.14 2.02
N ILE A 55 -3.72 0.94 3.08
CA ILE A 55 -4.02 1.51 4.39
C ILE A 55 -4.06 3.02 4.29
N ALA A 56 -3.06 3.62 3.66
CA ALA A 56 -2.94 5.07 3.64
C ALA A 56 -3.98 5.73 2.70
N GLU A 57 -4.34 5.11 1.58
CA GLU A 57 -5.49 5.50 0.75
C GLU A 57 -6.81 5.51 1.55
N ARG A 58 -7.05 4.48 2.38
CA ARG A 58 -8.24 4.42 3.25
C ARG A 58 -8.21 5.48 4.35
N LEU A 59 -7.05 5.74 4.94
CA LEU A 59 -6.88 6.79 5.94
C LEU A 59 -7.09 8.19 5.35
N GLU A 60 -6.63 8.45 4.13
CA GLU A 60 -6.88 9.71 3.41
C GLU A 60 -8.38 9.93 3.16
N GLN A 61 -9.12 8.89 2.76
CA GLN A 61 -10.57 8.96 2.58
C GLN A 61 -11.35 9.23 3.88
N HIS A 62 -10.80 8.85 5.02
CA HIS A 62 -11.40 9.07 6.33
C HIS A 62 -10.96 10.36 7.03
N LYS A 63 -10.05 11.14 6.43
CA LYS A 63 -9.76 12.48 6.96
C LYS A 63 -11.00 13.36 6.75
N PRO A 64 -11.58 13.93 7.81
CA PRO A 64 -12.60 14.95 7.63
C PRO A 64 -12.00 16.09 6.81
N ALA A 65 -12.79 16.67 5.90
CA ALA A 65 -12.40 17.88 5.20
C ALA A 65 -12.10 18.95 6.27
N ALA A 66 -10.86 19.40 6.31
CA ALA A 66 -10.41 20.47 7.19
C ALA A 66 -11.09 21.79 6.82
#